data_AF-Q4CY62-F1
#
_entry.id   AF-Q4CY62-F1
#
_cell.length_a   1.000
_cell.length_b   1.000
_cell.length_c   1.000
_cell.angle_alpha   90.00
_cell.angle_beta   90.00
_cell.angle_gamma   90.00
#
_symmetry.space_group_name_H-M   'P 1'
#
loop_
_entity.id
_entity.type
_entity.pdbx_description
1 polymer ?
#
loop_
_entity_poly.entity_id
_entity_poly.type
_entity_poly.pdbx_seq_one_letter_code
_entity_poly.pdbx_strand_id
1 'polypeptide(L)'
;MLRFCRSRLAIGAYALFMMEQKNNPALSGLPISERGKMTSKLYKALAPAERAALEKRAKATPSPKRKKLKKNEKKEQKPKRKPSEYAQFVKANLPKYSQLPNKERIAAVAKLWKQQQQKQLHL
;
A
#
# COMPACT_ATOMS: atom_id res chain seq x y z
N MET A 1 18.33 23.61 -19.24
CA MET A 1 17.44 22.49 -18.83
C MET A 1 18.30 21.30 -18.38
N LEU A 2 18.60 21.17 -17.09
CA LEU A 2 19.35 20.01 -16.58
C LEU A 2 18.41 18.80 -16.56
N ARG A 3 18.54 17.91 -17.54
CA ARG A 3 17.92 16.58 -17.48
C ARG A 3 18.65 15.82 -16.37
N PHE A 4 18.08 15.77 -15.17
CA PHE A 4 18.52 14.82 -14.16
C PHE A 4 18.35 13.42 -14.75
N CYS A 5 19.44 12.85 -15.23
CA CYS A 5 19.50 11.45 -15.62
C CYS A 5 19.01 10.67 -14.41
N ARG A 6 17.89 9.95 -14.57
CA ARG A 6 17.42 8.98 -13.59
C ARG A 6 18.48 7.88 -13.52
N SER A 7 19.52 8.11 -12.73
CA SER A 7 20.33 7.03 -12.21
C SER A 7 19.32 6.10 -11.56
N ARG A 8 19.08 4.95 -12.20
CA ARG A 8 18.26 3.90 -11.58
C ARG A 8 18.93 3.67 -10.26
N LEU A 9 18.23 3.92 -9.16
CA LEU A 9 18.77 3.82 -7.81
C LEU A 9 19.24 2.38 -7.64
N ALA A 10 20.51 2.13 -7.93
CA ALA A 10 21.17 0.89 -7.62
C ALA A 10 21.07 0.69 -6.10
N ILE A 11 21.02 -0.56 -5.69
CA ILE A 11 20.96 -0.86 -4.25
C ILE A 11 22.27 -0.33 -3.64
N GLY A 12 22.19 0.33 -2.48
CA GLY A 12 23.39 0.76 -1.76
C GLY A 12 24.14 -0.43 -1.15
N ALA A 13 25.45 -0.32 -0.94
CA ALA A 13 26.27 -1.42 -0.41
C ALA A 13 25.74 -1.99 0.92
N TYR A 14 25.31 -1.11 1.84
CA TYR A 14 24.69 -1.54 3.10
C TYR A 14 23.38 -2.32 2.90
N ALA A 15 22.56 -1.93 1.92
CA ALA A 15 21.32 -2.63 1.64
C ALA A 15 21.57 -4.01 1.03
N LEU A 16 22.58 -4.15 0.17
CA LEU A 16 23.01 -5.45 -0.33
C LEU A 16 23.54 -6.32 0.82
N PHE A 17 24.38 -5.77 1.69
CA PHE A 17 24.88 -6.46 2.88
C PHE A 17 23.72 -6.98 3.76
N MET A 18 22.68 -6.17 4.01
CA MET A 18 21.50 -6.64 4.75
C MET A 18 20.76 -7.77 4.04
N MET A 19 20.70 -7.77 2.70
CA MET A 19 20.09 -8.86 1.94
C MET A 19 20.89 -10.15 2.04
N GLU A 20 22.22 -10.08 1.92
CA GLU A 20 23.13 -11.22 2.08
C GLU A 20 23.09 -11.79 3.51
N GLN A 21 22.98 -10.92 4.52
CA GLN A 21 22.95 -11.30 5.93
C GLN A 21 21.57 -11.69 6.47
N LYS A 22 20.53 -11.74 5.61
CA LYS A 22 19.15 -12.01 6.06
C LYS A 22 19.00 -13.36 6.78
N ASN A 23 19.78 -14.36 6.38
CA ASN A 23 19.76 -15.70 6.95
C ASN A 23 20.92 -15.96 7.92
N ASN A 24 21.63 -14.92 8.38
CA ASN A 24 22.73 -15.09 9.32
C ASN A 24 22.18 -15.55 10.69
N PRO A 25 22.61 -16.72 11.21
CA PRO A 25 22.13 -17.22 12.49
C PRO A 25 22.43 -16.28 13.65
N ALA A 26 23.53 -15.50 13.59
CA ALA A 26 23.88 -14.50 14.62
C ALA A 26 22.89 -13.33 14.70
N LEU A 27 22.08 -13.13 13.65
CA LEU A 27 21.01 -12.12 13.60
C LEU A 27 19.62 -12.74 13.79
N SER A 28 19.51 -14.06 13.64
CA SER A 28 18.30 -14.82 13.91
C SER A 28 18.09 -14.94 15.43
N GLY A 29 16.89 -14.66 15.92
CA GLY A 29 16.58 -14.67 17.35
C GLY A 29 16.78 -13.35 18.08
N LEU A 30 17.59 -12.41 17.57
CA LEU A 30 17.71 -11.09 18.17
C LEU A 30 16.42 -10.26 17.99
N PRO A 31 16.02 -9.46 19.00
CA PRO A 31 14.94 -8.50 18.85
C PRO A 31 15.28 -7.52 17.71
N ILE A 32 14.23 -7.02 17.04
CA ILE A 32 14.36 -6.20 15.83
C ILE A 32 15.27 -4.98 16.07
N SER A 33 15.20 -4.39 17.27
CA SER A 33 16.01 -3.24 17.70
C SER A 33 17.51 -3.55 17.78
N GLU A 34 17.88 -4.71 18.33
CA GLU A 34 19.29 -5.12 18.45
C GLU A 34 19.87 -5.58 17.12
N ARG A 35 19.05 -6.21 16.29
CA ARG A 35 19.45 -6.66 14.95
C ARG A 35 20.03 -5.53 14.12
N GLY A 36 19.38 -4.37 14.10
CA GLY A 36 19.86 -3.20 13.37
C GLY A 36 21.19 -2.65 13.92
N LYS A 37 21.38 -2.68 15.25
CA LYS A 37 22.65 -2.29 15.87
C LYS A 37 23.76 -3.26 15.47
N MET A 38 23.51 -4.56 15.56
CA MET A 38 24.48 -5.60 15.21
C MET A 38 24.86 -5.60 13.73
N THR A 39 23.90 -5.46 12.81
CA THR A 39 24.21 -5.36 11.37
C THR A 39 25.07 -4.14 11.06
N SER A 40 24.79 -3.00 11.70
CA SER A 40 25.60 -1.79 11.51
C SER A 40 27.03 -1.97 12.02
N LYS A 41 27.22 -2.66 13.15
CA LYS A 41 28.53 -2.98 13.72
C LYS A 41 29.32 -3.90 12.80
N LEU A 42 28.70 -4.97 12.30
CA LEU A 42 29.31 -5.89 11.34
C LEU A 42 29.71 -5.18 10.04
N TYR A 43 28.84 -4.33 9.50
CA TYR A 43 29.15 -3.57 8.29
C TYR A 43 30.34 -2.61 8.47
N LYS A 44 30.43 -1.93 9.62
CA LYS A 44 31.57 -1.05 9.93
C LYS A 44 32.87 -1.82 10.16
N ALA A 45 32.78 -3.06 10.65
CA ALA A 45 33.94 -3.93 10.86
C ALA A 45 34.52 -4.49 9.57
N LEU A 46 33.79 -4.46 8.45
CA LEU A 46 34.30 -4.91 7.14
C LEU A 46 35.54 -4.14 6.72
N ALA A 47 36.51 -4.85 6.14
CA ALA A 47 37.72 -4.25 5.61
C ALA A 47 37.39 -3.32 4.41
N PRO A 48 38.20 -2.28 4.14
CA PRO A 48 37.97 -1.38 3.00
C PRO A 48 37.87 -2.11 1.66
N ALA A 49 38.65 -3.17 1.47
CA ALA A 49 38.61 -4.01 0.27
C ALA A 49 37.26 -4.74 0.11
N GLU A 50 36.72 -5.28 1.20
CA GLU A 50 35.42 -5.97 1.21
C GLU A 50 34.27 -4.99 0.94
N ARG A 51 34.33 -3.78 1.51
CA ARG A 51 33.36 -2.73 1.22
C ARG A 51 33.39 -2.33 -0.25
N ALA A 52 34.57 -2.17 -0.84
CA ALA A 52 34.69 -1.87 -2.27
C ALA A 52 34.14 -3.01 -3.15
N ALA A 53 34.35 -4.26 -2.76
CA ALA A 53 33.75 -5.41 -3.43
C ALA A 53 32.22 -5.43 -3.31
N LEU A 54 31.67 -5.14 -2.13
CA LEU A 54 30.23 -4.99 -1.91
C LEU A 54 29.63 -3.86 -2.73
N GLU A 55 30.31 -2.70 -2.83
CA GLU A 55 29.86 -1.59 -3.67
C GLU A 55 29.79 -1.96 -5.15
N LYS A 56 30.79 -2.69 -5.67
CA LYS A 56 30.77 -3.18 -7.06
C LYS A 56 29.57 -4.11 -7.30
N ARG A 57 29.33 -5.06 -6.39
CA ARG A 57 28.17 -5.97 -6.46
C ARG A 57 26.83 -5.21 -6.35
N ALA A 58 26.76 -4.23 -5.46
CA ALA A 58 25.54 -3.46 -5.21
C ALA A 58 25.16 -2.60 -6.44
N LYS A 59 26.16 -1.99 -7.10
CA LYS A 59 25.98 -1.29 -8.39
C LYS A 59 25.52 -2.22 -9.51
N ALA A 60 26.00 -3.46 -9.52
CA ALA A 60 25.59 -4.47 -10.50
C ALA A 60 24.19 -5.05 -10.21
N THR A 61 23.68 -4.92 -8.99
CA THR A 61 22.38 -5.49 -8.61
C THR A 61 21.25 -4.65 -9.22
N PRO A 62 20.42 -5.21 -10.11
CA PRO A 62 19.34 -4.47 -10.71
C PRO A 62 18.30 -4.08 -9.65
N SER A 63 17.89 -2.81 -9.64
CA SER A 63 16.78 -2.35 -8.82
C SER A 63 15.52 -3.16 -9.19
N PRO A 64 14.81 -3.77 -8.23
CA PRO A 64 13.59 -4.49 -8.54
C PRO A 64 12.65 -3.51 -9.23
N LYS A 65 12.22 -3.83 -10.45
CA LYS A 65 11.19 -3.04 -11.14
C LYS A 65 10.02 -2.97 -10.17
N ARG A 66 9.75 -1.79 -9.61
CA ARG A 66 8.52 -1.56 -8.85
C ARG A 66 7.43 -1.96 -9.82
N LYS A 67 6.84 -3.15 -9.63
CA LYS A 67 5.56 -3.46 -10.25
C LYS A 67 4.71 -2.32 -9.75
N LYS A 68 4.43 -1.34 -10.61
CA LYS A 68 3.34 -0.42 -10.37
C LYS A 68 2.20 -1.40 -10.23
N LEU A 69 1.81 -1.61 -8.99
CA LEU A 69 0.52 -2.15 -8.66
C LEU A 69 -0.38 -1.30 -9.52
N LYS A 70 -0.85 -1.85 -10.65
CA LYS A 70 -1.94 -1.20 -11.33
C LYS A 70 -2.93 -1.03 -10.21
N LYS A 71 -3.31 0.20 -9.92
CA LYS A 71 -4.29 0.52 -8.87
C LYS A 71 -5.58 -0.30 -9.10
N ASN A 72 -5.71 -0.89 -10.30
CA ASN A 72 -6.75 -1.77 -10.78
C ASN A 72 -6.51 -3.28 -10.52
N GLU A 73 -5.28 -3.79 -10.33
CA GLU A 73 -5.01 -5.24 -10.19
C GLU A 73 -4.91 -5.70 -8.72
N LYS A 74 -4.39 -4.87 -7.80
CA LYS A 74 -4.36 -5.18 -6.35
C LYS A 74 -5.42 -4.50 -5.50
N LYS A 75 -6.47 -3.96 -6.14
CA LYS A 75 -7.80 -4.30 -5.62
C LYS A 75 -8.08 -5.74 -6.05
N GLU A 76 -7.29 -6.68 -5.52
CA GLU A 76 -7.76 -8.05 -5.37
C GLU A 76 -9.11 -7.88 -4.71
N GLN A 77 -10.11 -8.33 -5.46
CA GLN A 77 -11.49 -7.98 -5.29
C GLN A 77 -11.90 -8.57 -3.95
N LYS A 78 -11.74 -7.80 -2.85
CA LYS A 78 -12.60 -8.00 -1.69
C LYS A 78 -13.98 -8.10 -2.31
N PRO A 79 -14.72 -9.22 -2.12
CA PRO A 79 -15.98 -9.42 -2.80
C PRO A 79 -16.75 -8.12 -2.63
N LYS A 80 -17.14 -7.50 -3.76
CA LYS A 80 -17.93 -6.28 -3.70
C LYS A 80 -19.13 -6.66 -2.85
N ARG A 81 -19.18 -6.16 -1.61
CA ARG A 81 -20.25 -6.50 -0.68
C ARG A 81 -21.55 -6.25 -1.43
N LYS A 82 -22.49 -7.19 -1.35
CA LYS A 82 -23.82 -6.98 -1.95
C LYS A 82 -24.32 -5.61 -1.47
N PRO A 83 -24.85 -4.76 -2.36
CA PRO A 83 -25.35 -3.45 -1.95
C PRO A 83 -26.33 -3.63 -0.79
N SER A 84 -26.18 -2.85 0.27
CA SER A 84 -27.15 -2.84 1.38
C SER A 84 -28.54 -2.47 0.85
N GLU A 85 -29.58 -2.81 1.58
CA GLU A 85 -30.96 -2.47 1.21
C GLU A 85 -31.12 -0.97 0.97
N TYR A 86 -30.53 -0.14 1.84
CA TYR A 86 -30.46 1.30 1.65
C TYR A 86 -29.78 1.70 0.33
N ALA A 87 -28.66 1.07 -0.03
CA ALA A 87 -27.97 1.39 -1.28
C ALA A 87 -28.81 1.02 -2.52
N GLN A 88 -29.56 -0.10 -2.46
CA GLN A 88 -30.49 -0.49 -3.53
C GLN A 88 -31.65 0.50 -3.62
N PHE A 89 -32.20 0.89 -2.47
CA PHE A 89 -33.28 1.86 -2.38
C PHE A 89 -32.86 3.24 -2.91
N VAL A 90 -31.66 3.71 -2.56
CA VAL A 90 -31.12 4.96 -3.09
C VAL A 90 -30.95 4.85 -4.61
N LYS A 91 -30.37 3.75 -5.11
CA LYS A 91 -30.20 3.53 -6.55
C LYS A 91 -31.53 3.59 -7.32
N ALA A 92 -32.61 3.06 -6.74
CA ALA A 92 -33.94 3.05 -7.36
C ALA A 92 -34.67 4.41 -7.27
N ASN A 93 -34.48 5.17 -6.19
CA ASN A 93 -35.24 6.41 -5.96
C ASN A 93 -34.50 7.69 -6.35
N LEU A 94 -33.16 7.70 -6.36
CA LEU A 94 -32.38 8.90 -6.69
C LEU A 94 -32.71 9.49 -8.08
N PRO A 95 -32.93 8.69 -9.15
CA PRO A 95 -33.28 9.23 -10.47
C PRO A 95 -34.60 10.01 -10.49
N LYS A 96 -35.55 9.70 -9.60
CA LYS A 96 -36.84 10.39 -9.52
C LYS A 96 -36.71 11.85 -9.11
N TYR A 97 -35.63 12.20 -8.42
CA TYR A 97 -35.33 13.55 -7.96
C TYR A 97 -34.29 14.25 -8.85
N SER A 98 -34.08 13.80 -10.09
CA SER A 98 -33.03 14.32 -10.98
C SER A 98 -33.07 15.84 -11.20
N GLN A 99 -34.25 16.45 -11.08
CA GLN A 99 -34.48 17.89 -11.19
C GLN A 99 -33.94 18.70 -10.01
N LEU A 100 -33.68 18.07 -8.85
CA LEU A 100 -33.19 18.75 -7.66
C LEU A 100 -31.64 18.73 -7.57
N PRO A 101 -31.02 19.74 -6.93
CA PRO A 101 -29.61 19.71 -6.57
C PRO A 101 -29.26 18.47 -5.75
N ASN A 102 -28.03 17.97 -5.89
CA ASN A 102 -27.62 16.66 -5.32
C ASN A 102 -27.89 16.51 -3.82
N LYS A 103 -27.72 17.59 -3.04
CA LYS A 103 -27.97 17.60 -1.59
C LYS A 103 -29.44 17.34 -1.27
N GLU A 104 -30.34 17.99 -2.01
CA GLU A 104 -31.79 17.86 -1.83
C GLU A 104 -32.29 16.48 -2.28
N ARG A 105 -31.73 15.92 -3.35
CA ARG A 105 -32.03 14.54 -3.78
C ARG A 105 -31.78 13.53 -2.66
N ILE A 106 -30.61 13.61 -2.04
CA ILE A 106 -30.22 12.70 -0.96
C ILE A 106 -31.13 12.92 0.26
N ALA A 107 -31.45 14.17 0.60
CA ALA A 107 -32.35 14.49 1.71
C ALA A 107 -33.77 13.92 1.49
N ALA A 108 -34.33 14.07 0.28
CA ALA A 108 -35.64 13.54 -0.07
C ALA A 108 -35.67 12.01 -0.01
N VAL A 109 -34.68 11.34 -0.59
CA VAL A 109 -34.54 9.88 -0.52
C VAL A 109 -34.37 9.39 0.92
N ALA A 110 -33.58 10.09 1.74
CA ALA A 110 -33.39 9.73 3.14
C ALA A 110 -34.70 9.86 3.96
N LYS A 111 -35.52 10.88 3.68
CA LYS A 111 -36.85 11.03 4.30
C LYS A 111 -37.77 9.86 3.93
N LEU A 112 -37.80 9.49 2.65
CA LEU A 112 -38.61 8.37 2.15
C LEU A 112 -38.15 7.02 2.75
N TRP A 113 -36.85 6.81 2.90
CA TRP A 113 -36.30 5.62 3.56
C TRP A 113 -36.74 5.50 5.03
N LYS A 114 -36.66 6.59 5.80
CA LYS A 114 -37.10 6.60 7.20
C LYS A 114 -38.58 6.27 7.34
N GLN A 115 -39.43 6.82 6.47
CA GLN A 115 -40.86 6.51 6.44
C GLN A 115 -41.10 5.03 6.13
N GLN A 116 -40.35 4.45 5.19
CA GLN A 116 -40.45 3.03 4.86
C GLN A 116 -40.02 2.14 6.04
N GLN A 117 -38.94 2.49 6.75
CA GLN A 117 -38.49 1.76 7.94
C GLN A 117 -39.51 1.85 9.08
N GLN A 118 -40.11 3.02 9.33
CA GLN A 118 -41.17 3.17 10.33
C GLN A 118 -42.40 2.31 10.00
N LYS A 119 -42.80 2.27 8.72
CA LYS A 119 -43.93 1.44 8.28
C LYS A 119 -43.66 -0.05 8.45
N GLN A 120 -42.42 -0.49 8.20
CA GLN A 120 -42.01 -1.88 8.41
C GLN A 120 -41.92 -2.27 9.89
N LEU A 121 -41.60 -1.34 10.78
CA LEU A 121 -41.50 -1.61 12.22
C LEU A 121 -42.87 -1.71 12.91
N HIS A 122 -43.91 -1.13 12.31
CA HIS A 122 -45.29 -1.15 12.83
C HIS A 122 -46.18 -2.23 12.19
N LEU A 123 -45.61 -3.11 11.35
CA LEU A 123 -46.26 -4.30 10.79
C LEU A 123 -45.64 -5.54 11.41
#